data_AF-A0A9E4AEV0-F1
#
_entry.id   AF-A0A9E4AEV0-F1
#
_cell.length_a   1.000
_cell.length_b   1.000
_cell.length_c   1.000
_cell.angle_alpha   90.00
_cell.angle_beta   90.00
_cell.angle_gamma   90.00
#
_symmetry.space_group_name_H-M   'P 1'
#
loop_
_entity.id
_entity.type
_entity.pdbx_description
1 polymer ?
#
loop_
_entity_poly.entity_id
_entity_poly.type
_entity_poly.pdbx_seq_one_letter_code
_entity_poly.pdbx_strand_id
1 'polypeptide(L)'
;MQQTYTRIQLLSIFIILTLIGCASHDTTSVQAYNQFAIKAAQAGLWNEAIFRWKQAVSIDPDNAATHNNLGVGYEALGKITEAVSAYQRATELDPESKYYRINYRRCRLHIRRSGTDSEETLPESSEESVGN
;
A
#
# COMPACT_ATOMS: atom_id res chain seq x y z
N MET A 1 -47.16 -4.90 14.04
CA MET A 1 -46.16 -5.40 13.05
C MET A 1 -45.58 -4.30 12.16
N GLN A 2 -46.34 -3.29 11.73
CA GLN A 2 -45.82 -2.22 10.87
C GLN A 2 -44.88 -1.22 11.59
N GLN A 3 -45.16 -0.91 12.85
CA GLN A 3 -44.37 0.01 13.68
C GLN A 3 -42.99 -0.55 14.08
N THR A 4 -42.84 -1.88 14.14
CA THR A 4 -41.57 -2.55 14.40
C THR A 4 -40.67 -2.56 13.16
N TYR A 5 -41.26 -2.65 11.96
CA TYR A 5 -40.54 -2.66 10.69
C TYR A 5 -39.89 -1.30 10.38
N THR A 6 -40.62 -0.20 10.57
CA THR A 6 -40.10 1.16 10.37
C THR A 6 -39.00 1.51 11.37
N ARG A 7 -39.06 1.02 12.61
CA ARG A 7 -37.99 1.19 13.60
C ARG A 7 -36.70 0.46 13.21
N ILE A 8 -36.80 -0.78 12.73
CA ILE A 8 -35.64 -1.56 12.27
C ILE A 8 -35.02 -0.91 11.02
N GLN A 9 -35.84 -0.47 10.06
CA GLN A 9 -35.35 0.23 8.87
C GLN A 9 -34.61 1.52 9.23
N LEU A 10 -35.16 2.37 10.10
CA LEU A 10 -34.49 3.61 10.52
C LEU A 10 -33.18 3.34 11.26
N LEU A 11 -33.12 2.31 12.10
CA LEU A 11 -31.89 1.89 12.78
C LEU A 11 -30.83 1.39 11.78
N SER A 12 -31.23 0.59 10.78
CA SER A 12 -30.30 0.13 9.74
C SER A 12 -29.78 1.28 8.86
N ILE A 13 -30.63 2.25 8.50
CA ILE A 13 -30.21 3.43 7.74
C ILE A 13 -29.26 4.29 8.57
N PHE A 14 -29.53 4.48 9.86
CA PHE A 14 -28.64 5.23 10.76
C PHE A 14 -27.27 4.56 10.88
N ILE A 15 -27.22 3.23 11.03
CA ILE A 15 -25.97 2.46 11.06
C ILE A 15 -25.20 2.60 9.74
N ILE A 16 -25.88 2.49 8.60
CA ILE A 16 -25.27 2.67 7.26
C ILE A 16 -24.73 4.11 7.09
N LEU A 17 -25.47 5.13 7.54
CA LEU A 17 -25.02 6.53 7.49
C LEU A 17 -23.81 6.80 8.39
N THR A 18 -23.75 6.16 9.57
CA THR A 18 -22.56 6.25 10.45
C THR A 18 -21.34 5.52 9.87
N LEU A 19 -21.53 4.41 9.17
CA LEU A 19 -20.46 3.66 8.51
C LEU A 19 -19.91 4.39 7.28
N ILE A 20 -20.76 5.10 6.52
CA ILE A 20 -20.34 5.92 5.38
C ILE A 20 -19.61 7.20 5.84
N GLY A 21 -19.91 7.71 7.05
CA GLY A 21 -19.37 8.96 7.58
C GLY A 21 -17.89 8.93 8.02
N CYS A 22 -17.33 7.77 8.37
CA CYS A 22 -15.93 7.69 8.83
C CYS A 22 -14.90 7.69 7.69
N ALA A 23 -15.27 7.31 6.46
CA ALA A 23 -14.29 7.12 5.37
C ALA A 23 -13.85 8.42 4.67
N SER A 24 -14.58 9.53 4.83
CA SER A 24 -14.39 10.74 4.02
C SER A 24 -13.43 11.77 4.61
N HIS A 25 -13.25 11.81 5.93
CA HIS A 25 -12.36 12.78 6.57
C HIS A 25 -10.88 12.35 6.46
N ASP A 26 -10.59 11.07 6.64
CA ASP A 26 -9.20 10.58 6.70
C ASP A 26 -8.56 10.43 5.32
N THR A 27 -9.33 10.03 4.30
CA THR A 27 -8.85 9.86 2.92
C THR A 27 -8.37 11.17 2.27
N THR A 28 -8.98 12.30 2.63
CA THR A 28 -8.55 13.63 2.15
C THR A 28 -7.13 13.94 2.62
N SER A 29 -6.78 13.56 3.85
CA SER A 29 -5.44 13.78 4.40
C SER A 29 -4.38 12.86 3.76
N VAL A 30 -4.72 11.57 3.53
CA VAL A 30 -3.87 10.61 2.81
C VAL A 30 -3.55 11.12 1.40
N GLN A 31 -4.58 11.55 0.66
CA GLN A 31 -4.43 12.08 -0.70
C GLN A 31 -3.52 13.32 -0.71
N ALA A 32 -3.69 14.22 0.26
CA ALA A 32 -2.89 15.44 0.36
C ALA A 32 -1.41 15.13 0.62
N TYR A 33 -1.12 14.23 1.56
CA TYR A 33 0.26 13.78 1.82
C TYR A 33 0.87 13.08 0.61
N ASN A 34 0.11 12.22 -0.09
CA ASN A 34 0.58 11.54 -1.28
C ASN A 34 0.89 12.52 -2.42
N GLN A 35 0.02 13.51 -2.67
CA GLN A 35 0.25 14.53 -3.69
C GLN A 35 1.48 15.38 -3.39
N PHE A 36 1.67 15.78 -2.14
CA PHE A 36 2.87 16.50 -1.73
C PHE A 36 4.12 15.64 -1.96
N ALA A 37 4.08 14.39 -1.52
CA ALA A 37 5.22 13.47 -1.63
C ALA A 37 5.62 13.24 -3.10
N ILE A 38 4.64 13.11 -4.01
CA ILE A 38 4.90 13.01 -5.45
C ILE A 38 5.61 14.26 -5.97
N LYS A 39 5.17 15.47 -5.58
CA LYS A 39 5.85 16.72 -5.99
C LYS A 39 7.26 16.81 -5.42
N ALA A 40 7.46 16.41 -4.16
CA ALA A 40 8.77 16.35 -3.54
C ALA A 40 9.70 15.37 -4.26
N ALA A 41 9.20 14.18 -4.62
CA ALA A 41 9.92 13.18 -5.40
C ALA A 41 10.31 13.69 -6.80
N GLN A 42 9.40 14.38 -7.48
CA GLN A 42 9.68 15.04 -8.78
C GLN A 42 10.77 16.11 -8.67
N ALA A 43 10.88 16.77 -7.51
CA ALA A 43 11.94 17.72 -7.20
C ALA A 43 13.24 17.06 -6.69
N GLY A 44 13.32 15.72 -6.63
CA GLY A 44 14.47 14.98 -6.11
C GLY A 44 14.62 15.01 -4.58
N LEU A 45 13.62 15.54 -3.87
CA LEU A 45 13.59 15.64 -2.40
C LEU A 45 13.10 14.32 -1.79
N TRP A 46 13.83 13.23 -2.02
CA TRP A 46 13.40 11.87 -1.68
C TRP A 46 13.15 11.65 -0.20
N ASN A 47 13.97 12.24 0.69
CA ASN A 47 13.76 12.12 2.14
C ASN A 47 12.42 12.75 2.57
N GLU A 48 12.07 13.91 2.01
CA GLU A 48 10.79 14.57 2.30
C GLU A 48 9.62 13.77 1.71
N ALA A 49 9.76 13.25 0.49
CA ALA A 49 8.75 12.40 -0.12
C ALA A 49 8.45 11.17 0.74
N ILE A 50 9.48 10.46 1.19
CA ILE A 50 9.35 9.31 2.10
C ILE A 50 8.69 9.72 3.40
N PHE A 51 9.12 10.83 4.02
CA PHE A 51 8.51 11.30 5.26
C PHE A 51 6.99 11.47 5.12
N ARG A 52 6.55 12.09 4.02
CA ARG A 52 5.12 12.33 3.75
C ARG A 52 4.36 11.07 3.39
N TRP A 53 4.94 10.16 2.62
CA TRP A 53 4.32 8.85 2.40
C TRP A 53 4.21 8.03 3.69
N LYS A 54 5.17 8.12 4.62
CA LYS A 54 5.02 7.48 5.94
C LYS A 54 3.89 8.08 6.76
N GLN A 55 3.65 9.39 6.67
CA GLN A 55 2.46 10.02 7.28
C GLN A 55 1.17 9.48 6.64
N ALA A 56 1.13 9.38 5.31
CA ALA A 56 -0.02 8.78 4.62
C ALA A 56 -0.28 7.33 5.05
N VAL A 57 0.75 6.49 5.17
CA VAL A 57 0.64 5.11 5.69
C VAL A 57 0.16 5.07 7.14
N SER A 58 0.54 6.04 7.98
CA SER A 58 0.07 6.08 9.38
C SER A 58 -1.43 6.35 9.51
N ILE A 59 -2.04 6.96 8.49
CA ILE A 59 -3.48 7.25 8.44
C ILE A 59 -4.22 6.11 7.74
N ASP A 60 -3.72 5.64 6.61
CA ASP A 60 -4.27 4.52 5.84
C ASP A 60 -3.18 3.47 5.59
N PRO A 61 -3.03 2.50 6.51
CA PRO A 61 -1.99 1.48 6.42
C PRO A 61 -2.25 0.46 5.32
N ASP A 62 -3.46 0.41 4.75
CA ASP A 62 -3.86 -0.54 3.72
C ASP A 62 -3.85 0.06 2.31
N ASN A 63 -3.30 1.28 2.17
CA ASN A 63 -3.12 1.93 0.89
C ASN A 63 -1.95 1.33 0.08
N ALA A 64 -2.24 0.35 -0.79
CA ALA A 64 -1.23 -0.32 -1.61
C ALA A 64 -0.37 0.65 -2.44
N ALA A 65 -0.98 1.71 -2.99
CA ALA A 65 -0.27 2.70 -3.81
C ALA A 65 0.76 3.50 -3.00
N THR A 66 0.42 3.87 -1.76
CA THR A 66 1.34 4.59 -0.87
C THR A 66 2.54 3.72 -0.49
N HIS A 67 2.33 2.43 -0.20
CA HIS A 67 3.42 1.47 0.04
C HIS A 67 4.33 1.30 -1.18
N ASN A 68 3.75 1.19 -2.38
CA ASN A 68 4.54 1.15 -3.61
C ASN A 68 5.38 2.42 -3.79
N ASN A 69 4.80 3.59 -3.50
CA ASN A 69 5.52 4.85 -3.60
C ASN A 69 6.66 4.97 -2.58
N LEU A 70 6.48 4.46 -1.36
CA LEU A 70 7.59 4.30 -0.41
C LEU A 70 8.72 3.44 -0.98
N GLY A 71 8.38 2.32 -1.65
CA GLY A 71 9.35 1.49 -2.35
C GLY A 71 10.18 2.27 -3.36
N VAL A 72 9.52 3.10 -4.18
CA VAL A 72 10.20 3.99 -5.16
C VAL A 72 11.13 4.97 -4.45
N GLY A 73 10.66 5.62 -3.38
CA GLY A 73 11.46 6.56 -2.62
C GLY A 73 12.70 5.92 -2.00
N TYR A 74 12.55 4.73 -1.42
CA TYR A 74 13.66 3.98 -0.84
C TYR A 74 14.67 3.51 -1.89
N GLU A 75 14.22 3.02 -3.05
CA GLU A 75 15.11 2.70 -4.19
C GLU A 75 15.92 3.92 -4.62
N ALA A 76 15.29 5.10 -4.71
CA ALA A 76 15.97 6.34 -5.10
C ALA A 76 17.07 6.78 -4.12
N LEU A 77 16.98 6.35 -2.85
CA LEU A 77 18.01 6.57 -1.83
C LEU A 77 19.00 5.41 -1.68
N GLY A 78 18.89 4.36 -2.50
CA GLY A 78 19.72 3.16 -2.40
C GLY A 78 19.39 2.26 -1.19
N LYS A 79 18.27 2.52 -0.52
CA LYS A 79 17.77 1.75 0.64
C LYS A 79 16.98 0.53 0.16
N ILE A 80 17.69 -0.40 -0.48
CA ILE A 80 17.06 -1.49 -1.24
C ILE A 80 16.26 -2.43 -0.33
N THR A 81 16.74 -2.71 0.89
CA THR A 81 16.04 -3.60 1.82
C THR A 81 14.68 -3.03 2.23
N GLU A 82 14.63 -1.75 2.61
CA GLU A 82 13.37 -1.06 2.93
C GLU A 82 12.45 -0.94 1.72
N ALA A 83 13.01 -0.78 0.52
CA ALA A 83 12.23 -0.76 -0.71
C ALA A 83 11.54 -2.10 -0.98
N VAL A 84 12.26 -3.22 -0.81
CA VAL A 84 11.70 -4.57 -0.97
C VAL A 84 10.53 -4.78 -0.01
N SER A 85 10.68 -4.41 1.26
CA SER A 85 9.60 -4.53 2.26
C SER A 85 8.38 -3.68 1.89
N ALA A 86 8.58 -2.44 1.44
CA ALA A 86 7.48 -1.56 1.03
C ALA A 86 6.74 -2.09 -0.21
N TYR A 87 7.47 -2.57 -1.23
CA TYR A 87 6.85 -3.19 -2.40
C TYR A 87 6.15 -4.50 -2.08
N GLN A 88 6.70 -5.31 -1.17
CA GLN A 88 6.04 -6.52 -0.70
C GLN A 88 4.69 -6.19 -0.09
N ARG A 89 4.64 -5.19 0.80
CA ARG A 89 3.38 -4.78 1.41
C ARG A 89 2.35 -4.31 0.38
N ALA A 90 2.77 -3.59 -0.66
CA ALA A 90 1.89 -3.22 -1.77
C ALA A 90 1.33 -4.45 -2.51
N THR A 91 2.14 -5.50 -2.72
CA THR A 91 1.67 -6.75 -3.35
C THR A 91 0.77 -7.60 -2.46
N GLU A 92 0.92 -7.52 -1.13
CA GLU A 92 0.03 -8.19 -0.19
C GLU A 92 -1.35 -7.52 -0.15
N LEU A 93 -1.38 -6.18 -0.24
CA LEU A 93 -2.60 -5.38 -0.21
C LEU A 93 -3.38 -5.44 -1.52
N ASP A 94 -2.69 -5.51 -2.66
CA ASP A 94 -3.30 -5.71 -3.97
C ASP A 94 -2.54 -6.79 -4.75
N PRO A 95 -2.92 -8.08 -4.56
CA PRO A 95 -2.27 -9.21 -5.21
C PRO A 95 -2.50 -9.30 -6.72
N GLU A 96 -3.51 -8.62 -7.26
CA GLU A 96 -3.86 -8.67 -8.68
C GLU A 96 -3.07 -7.65 -9.50
N SER A 97 -2.60 -6.58 -8.86
CA SER A 97 -1.76 -5.57 -9.50
C SER A 97 -0.44 -6.14 -10.02
N LYS A 98 -0.39 -6.35 -11.34
CA LYS A 98 0.85 -6.68 -12.06
C LYS A 98 1.91 -5.59 -11.88
N TYR A 99 1.49 -4.34 -11.70
CA TYR A 99 2.40 -3.20 -11.51
C TYR A 99 3.20 -3.34 -10.21
N TYR A 100 2.55 -3.60 -9.07
CA TYR A 100 3.24 -3.80 -7.79
C TYR A 100 4.11 -5.05 -7.83
N ARG A 101 3.62 -6.13 -8.45
CA ARG A 101 4.39 -7.38 -8.60
C ARG A 101 5.67 -7.18 -9.40
N ILE A 102 5.64 -6.38 -10.47
CA ILE A 102 6.82 -6.06 -11.29
C ILE A 102 7.83 -5.24 -10.48
N ASN A 103 7.39 -4.21 -9.76
CA ASN A 103 8.28 -3.38 -8.94
C ASN A 103 8.94 -4.22 -7.82
N TYR A 104 8.17 -5.04 -7.10
CA TYR A 104 8.69 -5.94 -6.08
C TYR A 104 9.73 -6.91 -6.66
N ARG A 105 9.40 -7.61 -7.76
CA ARG A 105 10.32 -8.56 -8.41
C ARG A 105 11.58 -7.89 -8.91
N ARG A 106 11.48 -6.70 -9.51
CA ARG A 106 12.64 -5.90 -9.95
C ARG A 106 13.54 -5.59 -8.77
N CYS A 107 12.99 -5.00 -7.71
CA CYS A 107 13.74 -4.61 -6.53
C CYS A 107 14.43 -5.82 -5.87
N ARG A 108 13.73 -6.96 -5.80
CA ARG A 108 14.28 -8.23 -5.31
C ARG A 108 15.41 -8.81 -6.16
N LEU A 109 15.45 -8.53 -7.47
CA LEU A 109 16.60 -8.92 -8.29
C LEU A 109 17.81 -8.01 -8.05
N HIS A 110 17.60 -6.75 -7.65
CA HIS A 110 18.70 -5.87 -7.29
C HIS A 110 19.43 -6.39 -6.04
N ILE A 111 18.70 -6.73 -4.97
CA ILE A 111 19.27 -7.24 -3.70
C ILE A 111 20.02 -8.59 -3.90
N ARG A 112 19.47 -9.49 -4.74
CA ARG A 112 20.14 -10.75 -5.10
C ARG A 112 21.46 -10.55 -5.83
N ARG A 113 21.50 -9.56 -6.74
CA ARG A 113 22.71 -9.26 -7.53
C ARG A 113 23.76 -8.53 -6.71
N SER A 114 23.37 -7.76 -5.70
CA SER A 114 24.31 -7.11 -4.78
C SER A 114 24.87 -8.05 -3.70
N GLY A 115 24.40 -9.30 -3.61
CA GLY A 115 24.87 -10.27 -2.62
C GLY A 115 24.41 -9.98 -1.19
N THR A 116 23.38 -9.14 -1.04
CA THR A 116 22.81 -8.70 0.24
C THR A 116 21.74 -9.65 0.79
N ASP A 117 21.47 -10.74 0.10
CA ASP A 117 20.43 -11.76 0.38
C ASP A 117 20.85 -12.82 1.41
N SER A 118 21.89 -12.60 2.23
CA SER A 118 22.36 -13.67 3.12
C SER A 118 21.39 -14.06 4.23
N GLU A 119 20.28 -13.33 4.43
CA GLU A 119 19.23 -13.72 5.38
C GLU A 119 17.83 -13.44 4.80
N GLU A 120 16.94 -14.42 4.96
CA GLU A 120 15.48 -14.39 4.75
C GLU A 120 14.93 -15.06 3.46
N THR A 121 14.73 -16.38 3.63
CA THR A 121 13.95 -17.32 2.82
C THR A 121 12.55 -16.82 2.45
N LEU A 122 12.20 -16.93 1.16
CA LEU A 122 10.80 -16.86 0.72
C LEU A 122 10.15 -18.23 0.87
N PRO A 123 8.84 -18.28 1.19
CA PRO A 123 8.06 -19.46 0.87
C PRO A 123 7.88 -19.51 -0.65
N GLU A 124 8.51 -20.50 -1.28
CA GLU A 124 8.07 -21.00 -2.59
C GLU A 124 6.66 -21.58 -2.42
N SER A 125 5.63 -20.79 -2.71
CA SER A 125 4.31 -21.36 -2.98
C SER A 125 4.21 -21.63 -4.48
N SER A 126 4.67 -22.83 -4.82
CA SER A 126 4.01 -23.82 -5.67
C SER A 126 3.59 -23.42 -7.08
N GLU A 127 4.40 -23.90 -8.02
CA GLU A 127 3.98 -24.85 -9.06
C GLU A 127 3.01 -24.37 -10.14
N GLU A 128 3.60 -24.23 -11.33
CA GLU A 128 3.04 -24.74 -12.59
C GLU A 128 2.27 -26.04 -12.36
N SER A 129 0.94 -25.96 -12.39
CA SER A 129 0.10 -27.08 -12.81
C SER A 129 -0.21 -26.89 -14.29
N VAL A 130 0.68 -27.42 -15.13
CA VAL A 130 0.35 -27.84 -16.49
C VAL A 130 -0.78 -28.87 -16.37
N GLY A 131 -1.99 -28.48 -16.78
CA GLY A 131 -3.13 -29.37 -16.93
C GLY A 131 -3.22 -29.86 -18.38
N ASN A 132 -3.25 -31.19 -18.52
CA ASN A 132 -3.37 -31.99 -19.75
C ASN A 132 -4.36 -31.48 -20.80
#